data_AF-A0A7Y0SIM6-F1
#
_entry.id   AF-A0A7Y0SIM6-F1
#
_cell.length_a   1.000
_cell.length_b   1.000
_cell.length_c   1.000
_cell.angle_alpha   90.00
_cell.angle_beta   90.00
_cell.angle_gamma   90.00
#
_symmetry.space_group_name_H-M   'P 1'
#
loop_
_entity.id
_entity.type
_entity.pdbx_description
1 polymer ?
#
loop_
_entity_poly.entity_id
_entity_poly.type
_entity_poly.pdbx_seq_one_letter_code
_entity_poly.pdbx_strand_id
1 'polypeptide(L)'
;EVIAKVREEGDSALIELTEKFDRVKPESIRVSSQEIKAASERLSESMKSALEQAYANISKFHKAQKPQPIKVETQPGVLCEQVT
;
A
#
# COMPACT_ATOMS: atom_id res chain seq x y z
N GLU A 1 -15.87 -7.69 -18.44
CA GLU A 1 -16.47 -6.38 -18.75
C GLU A 1 -15.78 -5.23 -18.00
N VAL A 2 -15.84 -5.16 -16.66
CA VAL A 2 -15.19 -4.06 -15.87
C VAL A 2 -13.72 -3.81 -16.23
N ILE A 3 -12.89 -4.86 -16.25
CA ILE A 3 -11.45 -4.71 -16.54
C ILE A 3 -11.20 -4.18 -17.96
N ALA A 4 -11.98 -4.65 -18.95
CA ALA A 4 -11.83 -4.21 -20.34
C ALA A 4 -12.19 -2.72 -20.46
N LYS A 5 -13.31 -2.32 -19.84
CA LYS A 5 -13.76 -0.92 -19.82
C LYS A 5 -12.73 0.01 -19.18
N VAL A 6 -12.16 -0.36 -18.03
CA VAL A 6 -11.11 0.45 -17.38
C VAL A 6 -9.84 0.53 -18.23
N ARG A 7 -9.48 -0.54 -18.97
CA ARG A 7 -8.32 -0.49 -19.88
C ARG A 7 -8.53 0.45 -21.07
N GLU A 8 -9.75 0.54 -21.57
CA GLU A 8 -10.09 1.36 -22.74
C GLU A 8 -10.32 2.83 -22.37
N GLU A 9 -10.99 3.08 -21.25
CA GLU A 9 -11.54 4.39 -20.89
C GLU A 9 -10.86 5.04 -19.67
N GLY A 10 -9.99 4.31 -18.96
CA GLY A 10 -9.20 4.82 -17.84
C GLY A 10 -10.04 5.41 -16.70
N ASP A 11 -9.67 6.61 -16.24
CA ASP A 11 -10.29 7.29 -15.09
C ASP A 11 -11.78 7.59 -15.30
N SER A 12 -12.22 7.79 -16.55
CA SER A 12 -13.63 8.03 -16.84
C SER A 12 -14.50 6.82 -16.49
N ALA A 13 -14.02 5.60 -16.81
CA ALA A 13 -14.65 4.37 -16.38
C ALA A 13 -14.60 4.19 -14.86
N LEU A 14 -13.50 4.58 -14.19
CA LEU A 14 -13.43 4.51 -12.73
C LEU A 14 -14.52 5.37 -12.08
N ILE A 15 -14.70 6.62 -12.52
CA ILE A 15 -15.73 7.52 -11.99
C ILE A 15 -17.13 6.96 -12.24
N GLU A 16 -17.42 6.48 -13.45
CA GLU A 16 -18.73 5.90 -13.78
C GLU A 16 -19.03 4.65 -12.94
N LEU A 17 -18.05 3.77 -12.78
CA LEU A 17 -18.21 2.53 -12.00
C LEU A 17 -18.36 2.82 -10.51
N THR A 18 -17.64 3.80 -9.97
CA THR A 18 -17.83 4.28 -8.59
C THR A 18 -19.23 4.86 -8.40
N GLU A 19 -19.73 5.68 -9.33
CA GLU A 19 -21.11 6.20 -9.26
C GLU A 19 -22.15 5.07 -9.32
N LYS A 20 -21.91 4.05 -10.14
CA LYS A 20 -22.80 2.90 -10.29
C LYS A 20 -22.85 2.01 -9.05
N PHE A 21 -21.70 1.66 -8.48
CA PHE A 21 -21.59 0.66 -7.41
C PHE A 21 -21.57 1.27 -6.01
N ASP A 22 -20.83 2.37 -5.83
CA ASP A 22 -20.65 3.03 -4.53
C ASP A 22 -21.62 4.19 -4.32
N ARG A 23 -22.40 4.56 -5.36
CA ARG A 23 -23.45 5.59 -5.33
C ARG A 23 -22.92 6.97 -4.96
N VAL A 24 -21.68 7.26 -5.33
CA VAL A 24 -21.03 8.55 -5.14
C VAL A 24 -20.25 8.92 -6.40
N LYS A 25 -20.22 10.22 -6.70
CA LYS A 25 -19.40 10.76 -7.80
C LYS A 25 -18.28 11.61 -7.21
N PRO A 26 -17.08 11.04 -7.02
CA PRO A 26 -15.99 11.78 -6.39
C PRO A 26 -15.43 12.86 -7.33
N GLU A 27 -15.04 14.00 -6.76
CA GLU A 27 -14.34 15.07 -7.51
C GLU A 27 -12.91 14.68 -7.89
N SER A 28 -12.30 13.78 -7.12
CA SER A 28 -10.97 13.23 -7.34
C SER A 28 -10.95 11.76 -6.92
N ILE A 29 -10.27 10.93 -7.71
CA ILE A 29 -10.02 9.52 -7.35
C ILE A 29 -9.10 9.42 -6.13
N ARG A 30 -8.18 10.39 -5.97
CA ARG A 30 -7.22 10.42 -4.87
C ARG A 30 -7.72 11.28 -3.72
N VAL A 31 -7.71 10.72 -2.52
CA VAL A 31 -7.93 11.47 -1.28
C VAL A 31 -6.80 12.46 -1.06
N SER A 32 -7.14 13.72 -0.77
CA SER A 32 -6.17 14.79 -0.55
C SER A 32 -5.41 14.62 0.76
N SER A 33 -4.22 15.20 0.85
CA SER A 33 -3.45 15.23 2.10
C SER A 33 -4.19 15.98 3.22
N GLN A 34 -5.01 16.96 2.88
CA GLN A 34 -5.82 17.72 3.85
C GLN A 34 -6.92 16.83 4.45
N GLU A 35 -7.64 16.06 3.64
CA GLU A 35 -8.65 15.12 4.13
C GLU A 35 -8.04 14.02 5.01
N ILE A 36 -6.87 13.50 4.64
CA ILE A 36 -6.13 12.53 5.45
C ILE A 36 -5.76 13.14 6.81
N LYS A 37 -5.24 14.38 6.83
CA LYS A 37 -4.90 15.08 8.06
C LYS A 37 -6.13 15.29 8.94
N ALA A 38 -7.23 15.79 8.36
CA ALA A 38 -8.48 16.00 9.06
C ALA A 38 -9.06 14.68 9.62
N ALA A 39 -8.95 13.57 8.89
CA ALA A 39 -9.35 12.26 9.39
C ALA A 39 -8.50 11.79 10.57
N SER A 40 -7.18 12.01 10.52
CA SER A 40 -6.26 11.69 11.63
C SER A 40 -6.55 12.51 12.89
N GLU A 41 -6.85 13.80 12.74
CA GLU A 41 -7.18 14.71 13.84
C GLU A 41 -8.51 14.34 14.54
N ARG A 42 -9.44 13.67 13.85
CA ARG A 42 -10.71 13.19 14.44
C ARG A 42 -10.56 11.98 15.35
N LEU A 43 -9.41 11.30 15.36
CA LEU A 43 -9.19 10.13 16.21
C LEU A 43 -8.85 10.54 17.64
N SER A 44 -9.33 9.78 18.62
CA SER A 44 -8.89 9.92 20.01
C SER A 44 -7.42 9.50 20.16
N GLU A 45 -6.74 10.06 21.17
CA GLU A 45 -5.36 9.68 21.49
C GLU A 45 -5.21 8.19 21.80
N SER A 46 -6.21 7.58 22.44
CA SER A 46 -6.23 6.13 22.70
C SER A 46 -6.26 5.30 21.41
N MET A 47 -7.01 5.74 20.39
CA MET A 47 -7.05 5.06 19.10
C MET A 47 -5.75 5.25 18.32
N LYS A 48 -5.18 6.47 18.34
CA LYS A 48 -3.86 6.72 17.72
C LYS A 48 -2.78 5.84 18.33
N SER A 49 -2.71 5.80 19.66
CA SER A 49 -1.73 4.95 20.36
C SER A 49 -1.91 3.46 20.05
N ALA A 50 -3.15 2.96 19.99
CA ALA A 50 -3.42 1.57 19.61
C ALA A 50 -2.96 1.24 18.18
N LEU A 51 -3.21 2.14 17.23
CA LEU A 51 -2.77 2.00 15.83
C LEU A 51 -1.25 2.05 15.71
N GLU A 52 -0.59 2.96 16.42
CA GLU A 52 0.88 3.07 16.45
C GLU A 52 1.53 1.81 17.04
N GLN A 53 0.96 1.27 18.12
CA GLN A 53 1.44 0.03 18.72
C GLN A 53 1.29 -1.17 17.77
N ALA A 54 0.14 -1.28 17.09
CA ALA A 54 -0.08 -2.32 16.09
C ALA A 54 0.91 -2.19 14.92
N TYR A 55 1.09 -0.97 14.39
CA TYR A 55 2.06 -0.68 13.35
C TYR A 55 3.48 -1.06 13.77
N ALA A 56 3.92 -0.67 14.97
CA ALA A 56 5.26 -0.97 15.46
C ALA A 56 5.53 -2.48 15.50
N ASN A 57 4.56 -3.26 15.97
CA ASN A 57 4.67 -4.72 16.05
C ASN A 57 4.75 -5.37 14.66
N ILE A 58 3.83 -5.00 13.76
CA ILE A 58 3.77 -5.49 12.38
C ILE A 58 5.06 -5.12 11.64
N SER A 59 5.48 -3.86 11.72
CA SER A 59 6.68 -3.34 11.08
C SER A 59 7.93 -4.04 11.58
N LYS A 60 8.06 -4.25 12.89
CA LYS A 60 9.19 -4.97 13.49
C LYS A 60 9.30 -6.39 12.94
N PHE A 61 8.19 -7.13 12.90
CA PHE A 61 8.18 -8.50 12.43
C PHE A 61 8.50 -8.61 10.93
N HIS A 62 7.83 -7.83 10.08
CA HIS A 62 8.06 -7.89 8.62
C HIS A 62 9.43 -7.36 8.21
N LYS A 63 10.02 -6.42 8.96
CA LYS A 63 11.41 -6.01 8.75
C LYS A 63 12.38 -7.16 9.01
N ALA A 64 12.13 -7.97 10.03
CA ALA A 64 12.96 -9.14 10.33
C ALA A 64 12.83 -10.26 9.28
N GLN A 65 11.73 -10.29 8.51
CA GLN A 65 11.52 -11.23 7.42
C GLN A 65 12.21 -10.86 6.12
N LYS A 66 12.76 -9.63 5.99
CA LYS A 66 13.47 -9.22 4.78
C LYS A 66 14.66 -10.15 4.53
N PRO A 67 14.69 -10.87 3.39
CA PRO A 67 15.82 -11.72 3.06
C PRO A 67 17.12 -10.92 3.09
N GLN A 68 18.16 -11.50 3.67
CA GLN A 68 19.49 -10.94 3.56
C GLN A 68 20.12 -11.44 2.25
N PRO A 69 20.82 -10.57 1.51
CA PRO A 69 21.57 -11.01 0.34
C PRO A 69 22.51 -12.14 0.74
N ILE A 70 22.47 -13.24 -0.01
CA ILE A 70 23.40 -14.35 0.17
C ILE A 70 24.50 -14.16 -0.87
N LYS A 71 25.76 -14.17 -0.42
CA LYS A 71 26.94 -14.14 -1.28
C LYS A 71 27.99 -15.07 -0.72
N VAL A 72 28.32 -16.12 -1.48
CA VAL A 72 29.18 -17.22 -1.04
C VAL A 72 30.17 -17.57 -2.15
N GLU A 73 31.45 -17.66 -1.82
CA GLU A 73 32.43 -18.30 -2.70
C GLU A 73 32.39 -19.81 -2.47
N THR A 74 31.90 -20.56 -3.45
CA THR A 74 31.66 -22.01 -3.30
C THR A 74 32.92 -22.83 -3.58
N GLN A 75 33.81 -22.31 -4.42
CA GLN A 75 35.15 -22.80 -4.74
C GLN A 75 36.04 -21.61 -5.08
N PRO A 76 37.39 -21.73 -5.00
CA PRO A 76 38.29 -20.62 -5.33
C PRO A 76 37.97 -19.98 -6.69
N GLY A 77 37.58 -18.71 -6.68
CA GLY A 77 37.19 -17.92 -7.86
C GLY A 77 35.73 -18.03 -8.28
N VAL A 78 34.88 -18.85 -7.64
CA VAL A 78 33.47 -19.05 -8.01
C VAL A 78 32.54 -18.45 -6.95
N LEU A 79 32.00 -17.27 -7.26
CA LEU A 79 31.05 -16.56 -6.41
C LEU A 79 29.60 -16.87 -6.83
N CYS A 80 28.78 -17.31 -5.88
CA CYS A 80 27.35 -17.50 -6.03
C CYS A 80 26.60 -16.47 -5.18
N GLU A 81 25.53 -15.90 -5.73
CA GLU A 81 24.67 -14.96 -5.01
C GLU A 81 23.18 -15.28 -5.19
N GLN A 82 22.40 -15.04 -4.15
CA GLN A 82 20.94 -15.00 -4.23
C GLN A 82 20.50 -13.54 -4.23
N VAL A 83 19.97 -13.08 -5.37
CA VAL A 83 19.38 -11.75 -5.51
C VAL A 83 17.89 -11.86 -5.14
N THR A 84 17.51 -11.18 -4.06
CA THR A 84 16.13 -11.09 -3.54
C THR A 84 15.59 -9.69 -3.66
#